data_AF-A0AAV4A3S1-F1
#
_entry.id   AF-A0AAV4A3S1-F1
#
_cell.length_a   1.000
_cell.length_b   1.000
_cell.length_c   1.000
_cell.angle_alpha   90.00
_cell.angle_beta   90.00
_cell.angle_gamma   90.00
#
_symmetry.space_group_name_H-M   'P 1'
#
loop_
_entity.id
_entity.type
_entity.pdbx_description
1 polymer ?
#
loop_
_entity_poly.entity_id
_entity_poly.type
_entity_poly.pdbx_seq_one_letter_code
_entity_poly.pdbx_strand_id
1 'polypeptide(L)'
;MCIFHAAIPNCDEVSLKQSRIWGPGLKSDFRVPVRYFYIQLVNKDGANVTYSVGKKAITAVVSPVSGEHARIWTEVLDRHDGSYIVRFRPFSSTSDLRVEITMQGRHMAESPYIIEGPVYDEGCDCPDQTPDQWAASIGCPATYKQIRLDLEPFKDIHMTKVAKEAVERFNQRGHHSICHYKIVKNKIYRKCYGEHVGFKMFSDAILLSLSRKMVLPDTEFFMNLGDWPLEDRPFSSTGPAPLPIFSWCGSKKTRDIVLPTYDLTEATLEMMGR
;
A
#
# COMPACT_ATOMS: atom_id res chain seq x y z
N MET A 1 -23.70 -36.03 -21.85
CA MET A 1 -22.99 -36.57 -20.67
C MET A 1 -22.70 -35.39 -19.76
N CYS A 2 -23.64 -35.08 -18.88
CA CYS A 2 -23.63 -33.89 -18.03
C CYS A 2 -22.91 -34.22 -16.73
N ILE A 3 -21.77 -33.59 -16.46
CA ILE A 3 -21.05 -33.76 -15.19
C ILE A 3 -21.65 -32.79 -14.19
N PHE A 4 -22.31 -33.36 -13.18
CA PHE A 4 -22.87 -32.71 -12.00
C PHE A 4 -21.84 -31.78 -11.34
N HIS A 5 -22.09 -30.47 -11.34
CA HIS A 5 -21.52 -29.58 -10.34
C HIS A 5 -22.45 -29.63 -9.12
N ALA A 6 -21.89 -30.01 -7.97
CA ALA A 6 -22.59 -29.98 -6.70
C ALA A 6 -23.25 -28.61 -6.48
N ALA A 7 -24.56 -28.60 -6.27
CA ALA A 7 -25.31 -27.40 -5.96
C ALA A 7 -24.73 -26.78 -4.69
N ILE A 8 -24.22 -25.55 -4.80
CA ILE A 8 -23.79 -24.76 -3.64
C ILE A 8 -25.06 -24.39 -2.87
N PRO A 9 -25.22 -24.80 -1.60
CA PRO A 9 -26.42 -24.48 -0.83
C PRO A 9 -26.60 -22.96 -0.74
N ASN A 10 -27.82 -22.47 -0.94
CA ASN A 10 -28.28 -21.09 -0.70
C ASN A 10 -27.92 -20.01 -1.75
N CYS A 11 -27.41 -20.36 -2.95
CA CYS A 11 -27.27 -19.36 -4.02
C CYS A 11 -28.62 -18.81 -4.53
N ASP A 12 -29.70 -19.59 -4.44
CA ASP A 12 -31.02 -19.22 -4.98
C ASP A 12 -31.73 -18.10 -4.19
N GLU A 13 -31.23 -17.77 -2.99
CA GLU A 13 -31.76 -16.71 -2.14
C GLU A 13 -31.10 -15.34 -2.40
N VAL A 14 -30.00 -15.32 -3.14
CA VAL A 14 -29.23 -14.10 -3.44
C VAL A 14 -29.85 -13.35 -4.62
N SER A 15 -30.08 -12.05 -4.42
CA SER A 15 -30.49 -11.10 -5.45
C SER A 15 -29.26 -10.55 -6.18
N LEU A 16 -28.96 -11.08 -7.37
CA LEU A 16 -27.81 -10.64 -8.19
C LEU A 16 -27.84 -9.15 -8.47
N LYS A 17 -29.01 -8.60 -8.81
CA LYS A 17 -29.19 -7.19 -9.19
C LYS A 17 -29.09 -6.22 -8.01
N GLN A 18 -29.55 -6.63 -6.82
CA GLN A 18 -29.53 -5.79 -5.62
C GLN A 18 -28.25 -5.92 -4.80
N SER A 19 -27.44 -6.95 -5.08
CA SER A 19 -26.10 -7.07 -4.50
C SER A 19 -25.26 -5.84 -4.85
N ARG A 20 -24.36 -5.46 -3.96
CA ARG A 20 -23.64 -4.18 -4.04
C ARG A 20 -22.17 -4.43 -4.28
N ILE A 21 -21.58 -3.62 -5.15
CA ILE A 21 -20.16 -3.70 -5.50
C ILE A 21 -19.58 -2.30 -5.43
N TRP A 22 -18.53 -2.12 -4.64
CA TRP A 22 -17.90 -0.82 -4.43
C TRP A 22 -16.46 -0.98 -3.95
N GLY A 23 -15.63 0.03 -4.16
CA GLY A 23 -14.28 0.05 -3.61
C GLY A 23 -13.32 0.84 -4.47
N PRO A 24 -12.12 1.14 -3.95
CA PRO A 24 -11.15 1.98 -4.62
C PRO A 24 -10.53 1.30 -5.85
N GLY A 25 -10.48 -0.03 -5.88
CA GLY A 25 -9.98 -0.80 -7.03
C GLY A 25 -10.78 -0.65 -8.31
N LEU A 26 -11.96 -0.03 -8.27
CA LEU A 26 -12.77 0.31 -9.45
C LEU A 26 -12.45 1.71 -10.01
N LYS A 27 -11.43 2.39 -9.49
CA LYS A 27 -10.98 3.70 -9.97
C LYS A 27 -9.56 3.59 -10.53
N SER A 28 -9.29 4.25 -11.65
CA SER A 28 -7.97 4.21 -12.31
C SER A 28 -6.87 4.86 -11.45
N ASP A 29 -7.22 5.95 -10.77
CA ASP A 29 -6.33 6.73 -9.90
C ASP A 29 -5.97 6.06 -8.56
N PHE A 30 -6.56 4.90 -8.24
CA PHE A 30 -6.17 4.08 -7.09
C PHE A 30 -4.87 3.30 -7.38
N ARG A 31 -3.73 3.91 -7.05
CA ARG A 31 -2.41 3.40 -7.42
C ARG A 31 -1.70 2.69 -6.28
N VAL A 32 -1.94 1.39 -6.21
CA VAL A 32 -1.28 0.46 -5.30
C VAL A 32 -0.90 -0.81 -6.06
N PRO A 33 0.09 -1.59 -5.57
CA PRO A 33 0.49 -2.83 -6.24
C PRO A 33 -0.68 -3.80 -6.46
N VAL A 34 -1.58 -3.89 -5.48
CA VAL A 34 -2.77 -4.75 -5.53
C VAL A 34 -4.02 -3.91 -5.31
N ARG A 35 -4.88 -3.88 -6.32
CA ARG A 35 -6.15 -3.18 -6.30
C ARG A 35 -7.22 -4.08 -5.68
N TYR A 36 -8.21 -3.50 -5.03
CA TYR A 36 -9.29 -4.28 -4.41
C TYR A 36 -10.62 -3.55 -4.39
N PHE A 37 -11.70 -4.32 -4.37
CA PHE A 37 -13.05 -3.84 -4.14
C PHE A 37 -13.87 -4.89 -3.39
N TYR A 38 -15.03 -4.48 -2.90
CA TYR A 38 -15.91 -5.27 -2.06
C TYR A 38 -17.17 -5.65 -2.82
N ILE A 39 -17.71 -6.81 -2.46
CA ILE A 39 -19.02 -7.27 -2.88
C ILE A 39 -19.83 -7.58 -1.62
N GLN A 40 -21.03 -7.03 -1.50
CA GLN A 40 -22.01 -7.44 -0.48
C GLN A 40 -23.16 -8.15 -1.17
N LEU A 41 -23.39 -9.40 -0.79
CA LEU A 41 -24.56 -10.13 -1.23
C LEU A 41 -25.80 -9.64 -0.48
N VAL A 42 -26.88 -9.54 -1.23
CA VAL A 42 -28.19 -9.11 -0.73
C VAL A 42 -29.20 -10.18 -1.11
N ASN A 43 -30.12 -10.52 -0.20
CA ASN A 43 -31.17 -11.49 -0.46
C ASN A 43 -32.31 -10.87 -1.29
N LYS A 44 -33.33 -11.66 -1.65
CA LYS A 44 -34.49 -11.17 -2.43
C LYS A 44 -35.32 -10.11 -1.71
N ASP A 45 -35.25 -10.06 -0.37
CA ASP A 45 -35.95 -9.08 0.46
C ASP A 45 -35.16 -7.76 0.61
N GLY A 46 -33.97 -7.66 0.00
CA GLY A 46 -33.12 -6.48 0.09
C GLY A 46 -32.24 -6.40 1.35
N ALA A 47 -32.23 -7.45 2.19
CA ALA A 47 -31.39 -7.54 3.37
C ALA A 47 -30.00 -8.10 3.03
N ASN A 48 -28.96 -7.67 3.77
CA ASN A 48 -27.62 -8.22 3.63
C ASN A 48 -27.64 -9.71 3.99
N VAL A 49 -27.05 -10.53 3.13
CA VAL A 49 -26.66 -11.89 3.50
C VAL A 49 -25.57 -11.78 4.56
N THR A 50 -25.66 -12.57 5.64
CA THR A 50 -24.74 -12.53 6.79
C THR A 50 -23.98 -13.84 7.00
N TYR A 51 -23.96 -14.70 5.99
CA TYR A 51 -23.29 -16.00 6.01
C TYR A 51 -22.56 -16.24 4.69
N SER A 52 -21.54 -17.10 4.73
CA SER A 52 -20.86 -17.56 3.52
C SER A 52 -21.81 -18.30 2.58
N VAL A 53 -21.84 -17.91 1.30
CA VAL A 53 -22.45 -18.72 0.24
C VAL A 53 -21.40 -19.55 -0.52
N GLY A 54 -20.18 -19.65 0.01
CA GLY A 54 -19.10 -20.47 -0.52
C GLY A 54 -18.01 -19.70 -1.26
N LYS A 55 -16.77 -20.20 -1.17
CA LYS A 55 -15.55 -19.58 -1.72
C LYS A 55 -15.52 -19.49 -3.25
N LYS A 56 -16.31 -20.31 -3.95
CA LYS A 56 -16.38 -20.36 -5.43
C LYS A 56 -17.72 -19.86 -5.98
N ALA A 57 -18.54 -19.22 -5.15
CA ALA A 57 -19.84 -18.72 -5.59
C ALA A 57 -19.69 -17.59 -6.61
N ILE A 58 -18.69 -16.72 -6.40
CA ILE A 58 -18.43 -15.55 -7.23
C ILE A 58 -17.17 -15.79 -8.08
N THR A 59 -17.29 -15.44 -9.36
CA THR A 59 -16.17 -15.37 -10.30
C THR A 59 -15.94 -13.91 -10.67
N ALA A 60 -14.71 -13.43 -10.50
CA ALA A 60 -14.29 -12.13 -10.98
C ALA A 60 -13.20 -12.29 -12.05
N VAL A 61 -13.36 -11.62 -13.18
CA VAL A 61 -12.39 -11.57 -14.27
C VAL A 61 -12.07 -10.11 -14.57
N VAL A 62 -10.77 -9.80 -14.59
CA VAL A 62 -10.27 -8.47 -14.93
C VAL A 62 -9.42 -8.58 -16.19
N SER A 63 -9.74 -7.78 -17.20
CA SER A 63 -9.08 -7.80 -18.51
C SER A 63 -9.02 -6.39 -19.12
N PRO A 64 -8.07 -6.11 -20.03
CA PRO A 64 -8.10 -4.88 -20.82
C PRO A 64 -9.38 -4.79 -21.67
N VAL A 65 -9.93 -3.59 -21.83
CA VAL A 65 -11.08 -3.34 -22.72
C VAL A 65 -10.68 -3.52 -24.19
N SER A 66 -9.48 -3.05 -24.54
CA SER A 66 -8.92 -3.15 -25.88
C SER A 66 -7.38 -3.26 -25.81
N GLY A 67 -6.76 -3.72 -26.91
CA GLY A 67 -5.31 -3.87 -26.99
C GLY A 67 -4.79 -5.27 -26.63
N GLU A 68 -3.49 -5.35 -26.35
CA GLU A 68 -2.81 -6.61 -26.02
C GLU A 68 -3.28 -7.21 -24.70
N HIS A 69 -3.13 -8.54 -24.57
CA HIS A 69 -3.42 -9.25 -23.34
C HIS A 69 -2.51 -8.76 -22.21
N ALA A 70 -3.09 -8.08 -21.21
CA ALA A 70 -2.41 -7.79 -19.96
C ALA A 70 -2.50 -8.98 -19.01
N ARG A 71 -1.37 -9.39 -18.41
CA ARG A 71 -1.37 -10.40 -17.34
C ARG A 71 -1.91 -9.73 -16.07
N ILE A 72 -3.10 -10.14 -15.64
CA ILE A 72 -3.74 -9.65 -14.42
C ILE A 72 -4.11 -10.84 -13.55
N TRP A 73 -3.50 -10.95 -12.37
CA TRP A 73 -3.90 -11.97 -11.40
C TRP A 73 -5.06 -11.44 -10.57
N THR A 74 -6.18 -12.16 -10.57
CA THR A 74 -7.39 -11.85 -9.79
C THR A 74 -7.66 -12.94 -8.77
N GLU A 75 -8.11 -12.56 -7.58
CA GLU A 75 -8.53 -13.47 -6.51
C GLU A 75 -9.79 -12.94 -5.82
N VAL A 76 -10.69 -13.86 -5.47
CA VAL A 76 -11.92 -13.57 -4.73
C VAL A 76 -11.83 -14.23 -3.35
N LEU A 77 -11.97 -13.42 -2.30
CA LEU A 77 -11.89 -13.84 -0.90
C LEU A 77 -13.27 -13.76 -0.26
N ASP A 78 -13.76 -14.87 0.25
CA ASP A 78 -14.96 -14.94 1.08
C ASP A 78 -14.65 -14.48 2.51
N ARG A 79 -15.36 -13.45 3.00
CA ARG A 79 -15.21 -12.95 4.38
C ARG A 79 -16.06 -13.72 5.39
N HIS A 80 -16.82 -14.71 4.94
CA HIS A 80 -17.71 -15.56 5.72
C HIS A 80 -18.89 -14.85 6.39
N ASP A 81 -19.16 -13.61 6.00
CA ASP A 81 -20.24 -12.76 6.51
C ASP A 81 -21.21 -12.32 5.40
N GLY A 82 -21.25 -13.04 4.28
CA GLY A 82 -22.03 -12.69 3.08
C GLY A 82 -21.41 -11.58 2.22
N SER A 83 -20.20 -11.15 2.55
CA SER A 83 -19.40 -10.25 1.73
C SER A 83 -18.11 -10.90 1.21
N TYR A 84 -17.58 -10.34 0.13
CA TYR A 84 -16.36 -10.79 -0.53
C TYR A 84 -15.42 -9.61 -0.79
N ILE A 85 -14.13 -9.90 -0.84
CA ILE A 85 -13.11 -8.97 -1.33
C ILE A 85 -12.60 -9.55 -2.64
N VAL A 86 -12.69 -8.77 -3.72
CA VAL A 86 -11.96 -9.06 -4.94
C VAL A 86 -10.68 -8.25 -4.92
N ARG A 87 -9.54 -8.91 -5.12
CA ARG A 87 -8.24 -8.26 -5.27
C ARG A 87 -7.59 -8.66 -6.58
N PHE A 88 -6.88 -7.74 -7.20
CA PHE A 88 -6.20 -7.99 -8.46
C PHE A 88 -4.89 -7.21 -8.60
N ARG A 89 -3.92 -7.84 -9.26
CA ARG A 89 -2.59 -7.29 -9.55
C ARG A 89 -2.35 -7.27 -11.06
N PRO A 90 -2.26 -6.08 -11.68
CA PRO A 90 -1.71 -5.94 -13.03
C PRO A 90 -0.19 -6.21 -13.03
N PHE A 91 0.29 -7.00 -13.98
CA PHE A 91 1.72 -7.22 -14.25
C PHE A 91 2.22 -6.49 -15.50
N SER A 92 1.33 -5.74 -16.14
CA SER A 92 1.63 -4.88 -17.28
C SER A 92 0.66 -3.71 -17.26
N SER A 93 1.20 -2.52 -17.46
CA SER A 93 0.43 -1.29 -17.56
C SER A 93 -0.49 -1.32 -18.79
N THR A 94 -1.72 -0.84 -18.64
CA THR A 94 -2.75 -0.84 -19.70
C THR A 94 -3.60 0.42 -19.63
N SER A 95 -4.46 0.63 -20.62
CA SER A 95 -5.44 1.71 -20.63
C SER A 95 -6.63 1.32 -19.74
N ASP A 96 -7.77 1.05 -20.34
CA ASP A 96 -9.02 0.79 -19.63
C ASP A 96 -9.13 -0.69 -19.24
N LEU A 97 -9.66 -0.95 -18.04
CA LEU A 97 -9.96 -2.31 -17.59
C LEU A 97 -11.46 -2.59 -17.59
N ARG A 98 -11.82 -3.80 -18.01
CA ARG A 98 -13.13 -4.40 -17.80
C ARG A 98 -13.08 -5.32 -16.59
N VAL A 99 -14.05 -5.17 -15.69
CA VAL A 99 -14.23 -6.02 -14.51
C VAL A 99 -15.57 -6.74 -14.61
N GLU A 100 -15.51 -8.04 -14.89
CA GLU A 100 -16.66 -8.92 -15.00
C GLU A 100 -16.84 -9.70 -13.70
N ILE A 101 -18.04 -9.62 -13.11
CA ILE A 101 -18.36 -10.20 -11.81
C ILE A 101 -19.62 -11.00 -12.00
N THR A 102 -19.51 -12.30 -11.82
CA THR A 102 -20.61 -13.24 -12.07
C THR A 102 -20.81 -14.19 -10.90
N MET A 103 -22.06 -14.62 -10.72
CA MET A 103 -22.43 -15.72 -9.84
C MET A 103 -23.29 -16.68 -10.65
N GLN A 104 -22.93 -17.97 -10.65
CA GLN A 104 -23.54 -18.98 -11.52
C GLN A 104 -23.58 -18.56 -13.02
N GLY A 105 -22.52 -17.88 -13.49
CA GLY A 105 -22.40 -17.42 -14.88
C GLY A 105 -23.27 -16.21 -15.25
N ARG A 106 -23.96 -15.58 -14.29
CA ARG A 106 -24.79 -14.39 -14.51
C ARG A 106 -24.15 -13.16 -13.87
N HIS A 107 -24.18 -12.04 -14.59
CA HIS A 107 -23.66 -10.77 -14.08
C HIS A 107 -24.37 -10.31 -12.81
N MET A 108 -23.58 -9.77 -11.89
CA MET A 108 -24.03 -9.20 -10.63
C MET A 108 -24.03 -7.67 -10.69
N ALA A 109 -24.97 -7.05 -9.98
CA ALA A 109 -25.10 -5.60 -9.89
C ALA A 109 -25.08 -4.94 -11.29
N GLU A 110 -24.13 -4.03 -11.52
CA GLU A 110 -23.94 -3.32 -12.79
C GLU A 110 -22.81 -3.91 -13.64
N SER A 111 -22.32 -5.11 -13.31
CA SER A 111 -21.26 -5.77 -14.09
C SER A 111 -21.69 -5.96 -15.55
N PRO A 112 -20.78 -5.74 -16.53
CA PRO A 112 -19.37 -5.37 -16.37
C PRO A 112 -19.13 -3.91 -15.95
N TYR A 113 -18.13 -3.71 -15.09
CA TYR A 113 -17.62 -2.36 -14.75
C TYR A 113 -16.46 -2.00 -15.68
N ILE A 114 -16.36 -0.73 -16.07
CA ILE A 114 -15.24 -0.19 -16.83
C ILE A 114 -14.46 0.76 -15.92
N ILE A 115 -13.16 0.49 -15.75
CA ILE A 115 -12.21 1.38 -15.11
C ILE A 115 -11.57 2.19 -16.23
N GLU A 116 -12.02 3.43 -16.38
CA GLU A 116 -11.57 4.34 -17.44
C GLU A 116 -10.23 4.99 -17.07
N GLY A 117 -9.32 5.05 -18.04
CA GLY A 117 -8.00 5.66 -17.90
C GLY A 117 -6.93 4.66 -17.48
N PRO A 118 -5.66 5.09 -17.49
CA PRO A 118 -4.52 4.19 -17.38
C PRO A 118 -4.46 3.45 -16.05
N VAL A 119 -4.18 2.15 -16.12
CA VAL A 119 -3.91 1.29 -14.98
C VAL A 119 -2.47 0.81 -15.05
N TYR A 120 -1.63 1.41 -14.20
CA TYR A 120 -0.22 1.09 -14.11
C TYR A 120 0.05 -0.13 -13.25
N ASP A 121 0.99 -0.97 -13.71
CA ASP A 121 1.61 -2.00 -12.88
C ASP A 121 2.65 -1.40 -11.92
N GLU A 122 3.05 -2.16 -10.89
CA GLU A 122 3.99 -1.69 -9.86
C GLU A 122 5.36 -1.28 -10.43
N GLY A 123 5.76 -1.82 -11.59
CA GLY A 123 7.03 -1.54 -12.24
C GLY A 123 7.06 -0.28 -13.11
N CYS A 124 5.90 0.29 -13.46
CA CYS A 124 5.80 1.50 -14.29
C CYS A 124 6.50 2.69 -13.62
N ASP A 125 7.44 3.35 -14.31
CA ASP A 125 8.00 4.62 -13.85
C ASP A 125 7.16 5.78 -14.41
N CYS A 126 6.04 6.03 -13.74
CA CYS A 126 4.92 6.82 -14.24
C CYS A 126 4.45 7.85 -13.18
N PRO A 127 5.34 8.77 -12.73
CA PRO A 127 5.04 9.74 -11.68
C PRO A 127 4.26 10.94 -12.23
N ASP A 128 2.93 10.82 -12.31
CA ASP A 128 2.04 11.87 -12.80
C ASP A 128 1.14 12.46 -11.70
N GLN A 129 1.23 11.96 -10.47
CA GLN A 129 0.53 12.48 -9.29
C GLN A 129 1.48 13.26 -8.37
N THR A 130 0.94 14.23 -7.65
CA THR A 130 1.58 14.77 -6.44
C THR A 130 1.33 13.85 -5.24
N PRO A 131 2.12 13.97 -4.16
CA PRO A 131 1.86 13.21 -2.94
C PRO A 131 0.45 13.41 -2.36
N ASP A 132 -0.08 14.63 -2.41
CA ASP A 132 -1.42 14.93 -1.93
C ASP A 132 -2.51 14.31 -2.81
N GLN A 133 -2.32 14.31 -4.14
CA GLN A 133 -3.24 13.67 -5.07
C GLN A 133 -3.27 12.16 -4.88
N TRP A 134 -2.10 11.52 -4.75
CA TRP A 134 -2.00 10.08 -4.50
C TRP A 134 -2.60 9.72 -3.14
N ALA A 135 -2.29 10.47 -2.08
CA ALA A 135 -2.86 10.25 -0.75
C ALA A 135 -4.39 10.35 -0.76
N ALA A 136 -4.94 11.35 -1.45
CA ALA A 136 -6.38 11.50 -1.60
C ALA A 136 -7.01 10.33 -2.39
N SER A 137 -6.38 9.88 -3.46
CA SER A 137 -6.93 8.81 -4.31
C SER A 137 -7.00 7.45 -3.59
N ILE A 138 -6.05 7.17 -2.69
CA ILE A 138 -6.06 5.97 -1.85
C ILE A 138 -6.89 6.13 -0.56
N GLY A 139 -7.48 7.30 -0.33
CA GLY A 139 -8.31 7.57 0.83
C GLY A 139 -7.52 7.73 2.14
N CYS A 140 -6.25 8.14 2.07
CA CYS A 140 -5.48 8.47 3.27
C CYS A 140 -6.08 9.68 3.98
N PRO A 141 -6.29 9.61 5.31
CA PRO A 141 -6.56 10.79 6.12
C PRO A 141 -5.50 11.87 5.92
N ALA A 142 -5.91 13.14 5.92
CA ALA A 142 -5.00 14.27 5.75
C ALA A 142 -3.92 14.34 6.84
N THR A 143 -4.21 13.84 8.05
CA THR A 143 -3.25 13.83 9.16
C THR A 143 -3.38 12.57 10.00
N TYR A 144 -2.25 12.15 10.56
CA TYR A 144 -2.19 11.11 11.59
C TYR A 144 -1.61 11.69 12.86
N LYS A 145 -2.24 11.39 14.01
CA LYS A 145 -1.79 11.89 15.32
C LYS A 145 -0.32 11.53 15.58
N GLN A 146 0.10 10.31 15.24
CA GLN A 146 1.48 9.84 15.42
C GLN A 146 2.47 10.67 14.59
N ILE A 147 2.25 10.78 13.27
CA ILE A 147 3.10 11.57 12.37
C ILE A 147 3.25 13.01 12.85
N ARG A 148 2.15 13.64 13.27
CA ARG A 148 2.18 15.02 13.78
C ARG A 148 3.04 15.14 15.03
N LEU A 149 2.88 14.23 15.99
CA LEU A 149 3.61 14.28 17.26
C LEU A 149 5.10 14.01 17.09
N ASP A 150 5.48 13.12 16.16
CA ASP A 150 6.88 12.79 15.93
C ASP A 150 7.62 13.89 15.17
N LEU A 151 6.93 14.59 14.25
CA LEU A 151 7.53 15.66 13.45
C LEU A 151 7.47 17.04 14.13
N GLU A 152 6.49 17.29 15.01
CA GLU A 152 6.29 18.58 15.68
C GLU A 152 7.56 19.18 16.31
N PRO A 153 8.46 18.40 16.92
CA PRO A 153 9.68 18.95 17.53
C PRO A 153 10.76 19.39 16.52
N PHE A 154 10.70 18.92 15.27
CA PHE A 154 11.76 19.10 14.26
C PHE A 154 11.37 20.16 13.21
N LYS A 155 11.13 21.40 13.65
CA LYS A 155 10.70 22.49 12.75
C LYS A 155 11.84 23.10 11.93
N ASP A 156 13.00 23.28 12.55
CA ASP A 156 14.18 23.90 11.92
C ASP A 156 15.36 22.91 11.89
N ILE A 157 15.58 22.28 10.73
CA ILE A 157 16.56 21.22 10.57
C ILE A 157 17.79 21.73 9.80
N HIS A 158 18.96 21.70 10.45
CA HIS A 158 20.24 21.97 9.81
C HIS A 158 20.88 20.65 9.36
N MET A 159 20.52 20.13 8.18
CA MET A 159 20.93 18.78 7.77
C MET A 159 22.44 18.55 7.71
N THR A 160 23.26 19.56 7.41
CA THR A 160 24.72 19.40 7.47
C THR A 160 25.21 19.03 8.87
N LYS A 161 24.61 19.62 9.92
CA LYS A 161 24.93 19.30 11.32
C LYS A 161 24.39 17.93 11.70
N VAL A 162 23.12 17.66 11.36
CA VAL A 162 22.47 16.36 11.62
C VAL A 162 23.26 15.23 10.96
N ALA A 163 23.68 15.40 9.71
CA ALA A 163 24.40 14.37 8.98
C ALA A 163 25.78 14.06 9.58
N LYS A 164 26.51 15.11 10.01
CA LYS A 164 27.78 14.92 10.71
C LYS A 164 27.55 14.17 12.03
N GLU A 165 26.63 14.64 12.85
CA GLU A 165 26.39 14.08 14.17
C GLU A 165 25.80 12.67 14.14
N ALA A 166 24.86 12.40 13.22
CA ALA A 166 24.27 11.07 13.05
C ALA A 166 25.34 10.03 12.69
N VAL A 167 26.26 10.37 11.79
CA VAL A 167 27.38 9.49 11.45
C VAL A 167 28.33 9.32 12.63
N GLU A 168 28.72 10.40 13.31
CA GLU A 168 29.59 10.33 14.49
C GLU A 168 29.01 9.45 15.61
N ARG A 169 27.69 9.52 15.83
CA ARG A 169 27.01 8.76 16.88
C ARG A 169 26.72 7.32 16.49
N PHE A 170 26.22 7.08 15.28
CA PHE A 170 25.59 5.81 14.92
C PHE A 170 26.35 5.01 13.85
N ASN A 171 27.48 5.49 13.32
CA ASN A 171 28.38 4.70 12.48
C ASN A 171 29.38 3.92 13.34
N GLN A 172 28.87 3.05 14.21
CA GLN A 172 29.70 2.24 15.10
C GLN A 172 29.65 0.77 14.66
N ARG A 173 30.82 0.18 14.40
CA ARG A 173 30.95 -1.20 13.96
C ARG A 173 30.29 -2.15 14.97
N GLY A 174 29.47 -3.08 14.48
CA GLY A 174 28.75 -4.05 15.31
C GLY A 174 27.60 -3.52 16.17
N HIS A 175 27.28 -2.21 16.13
CA HIS A 175 26.23 -1.62 16.96
C HIS A 175 25.02 -1.15 16.15
N HIS A 176 25.22 -0.13 15.32
CA HIS A 176 24.14 0.54 14.63
C HIS A 176 24.45 0.70 13.15
N SER A 177 23.39 0.70 12.34
CA SER A 177 23.47 0.97 10.91
C SER A 177 22.39 1.97 10.54
N ILE A 178 22.78 3.00 9.80
CA ILE A 178 21.89 4.07 9.34
C ILE A 178 22.12 4.31 7.85
N CYS A 179 21.08 4.74 7.14
CA CYS A 179 21.18 5.24 5.78
C CYS A 179 20.76 6.70 5.72
N HIS A 180 21.60 7.51 5.10
CA HIS A 180 21.30 8.86 4.71
C HIS A 180 20.66 8.83 3.32
N TYR A 181 19.39 9.22 3.24
CA TYR A 181 18.64 9.34 2.00
C TYR A 181 18.52 10.80 1.57
N LYS A 182 18.63 11.03 0.25
CA LYS A 182 18.29 12.29 -0.40
C LYS A 182 17.40 12.00 -1.60
N ILE A 183 16.29 12.69 -1.69
CA ILE A 183 15.44 12.73 -2.87
C ILE A 183 15.67 14.09 -3.49
N VAL A 184 16.10 14.12 -4.74
CA VAL A 184 16.33 15.37 -5.48
C VAL A 184 15.79 15.20 -6.88
N LYS A 185 14.84 16.04 -7.27
CA LYS A 185 14.14 15.99 -8.57
C LYS A 185 13.60 14.58 -8.85
N ASN A 186 12.88 14.02 -7.87
CA ASN A 186 12.32 12.66 -7.88
C ASN A 186 13.35 11.52 -8.06
N LYS A 187 14.65 11.78 -7.85
CA LYS A 187 15.71 10.75 -7.88
C LYS A 187 16.20 10.47 -6.47
N ILE A 188 16.30 9.19 -6.15
CA ILE A 188 16.70 8.70 -4.83
C ILE A 188 18.21 8.47 -4.82
N TYR A 189 18.89 9.12 -3.89
CA TYR A 189 20.29 8.95 -3.57
C TYR A 189 20.39 8.42 -2.14
N ARG A 190 21.36 7.55 -1.89
CA ARG A 190 21.54 6.94 -0.58
C ARG A 190 23.00 6.67 -0.29
N LYS A 191 23.41 6.92 0.95
CA LYS A 191 24.67 6.45 1.52
C LYS A 191 24.41 5.84 2.89
N CYS A 192 24.87 4.61 3.10
CA CYS A 192 24.70 3.92 4.38
C CYS A 192 26.01 3.83 5.15
N TYR A 193 25.86 3.70 6.47
CA TYR A 193 26.90 3.67 7.48
C TYR A 193 26.61 2.52 8.44
N GLY A 194 27.65 1.91 9.00
CA GLY A 194 27.55 0.68 9.79
C GLY A 194 27.94 -0.60 9.03
N GLU A 195 27.98 -1.72 9.75
CA GLU A 195 28.45 -3.02 9.24
C GLU A 195 27.34 -3.79 8.51
N HIS A 196 26.12 -3.78 9.07
CA HIS A 196 24.98 -4.50 8.51
C HIS A 196 23.98 -3.53 7.89
N VAL A 197 24.14 -3.28 6.59
CA VAL A 197 23.28 -2.34 5.85
C VAL A 197 22.28 -3.03 4.93
N GLY A 198 22.16 -4.36 4.96
CA GLY A 198 21.25 -5.12 4.07
C GLY A 198 19.79 -4.68 4.17
N PHE A 199 19.33 -4.39 5.39
CA PHE A 199 17.95 -3.99 5.72
C PHE A 199 17.46 -2.72 5.02
N LYS A 200 18.38 -1.91 4.45
CA LYS A 200 18.04 -0.78 3.58
C LYS A 200 17.11 -1.15 2.41
N MET A 201 17.07 -2.42 2.01
CA MET A 201 16.20 -2.90 0.94
C MET A 201 14.72 -2.59 1.19
N PHE A 202 14.26 -2.59 2.45
CA PHE A 202 12.87 -2.28 2.77
C PHE A 202 12.56 -0.81 2.56
N SER A 203 13.40 0.09 3.07
CA SER A 203 13.25 1.53 2.87
C SER A 203 13.38 1.90 1.38
N ASP A 204 14.30 1.27 0.65
CA ASP A 204 14.42 1.42 -0.80
C ASP A 204 13.15 1.03 -1.52
N ALA A 205 12.56 -0.12 -1.19
CA ALA A 205 11.37 -0.61 -1.85
C ALA A 205 10.20 0.36 -1.69
N ILE A 206 10.04 0.96 -0.49
CA ILE A 206 9.06 2.03 -0.26
C ILE A 206 9.35 3.21 -1.19
N LEU A 207 10.57 3.77 -1.12
CA LEU A 207 10.89 4.99 -1.86
C LEU A 207 10.77 4.79 -3.37
N LEU A 208 11.25 3.67 -3.91
CA LEU A 208 11.13 3.32 -5.32
C LEU A 208 9.67 3.10 -5.73
N SER A 209 8.87 2.46 -4.88
CA SER A 209 7.44 2.30 -5.13
C SER A 209 6.74 3.65 -5.23
N LEU A 210 7.05 4.59 -4.32
CA LEU A 210 6.45 5.92 -4.29
C LEU A 210 6.95 6.80 -5.45
N SER A 211 8.26 6.83 -5.74
CA SER A 211 8.83 7.70 -6.78
C SER A 211 8.36 7.34 -8.19
N ARG A 212 7.93 6.09 -8.39
CA ARG A 212 7.32 5.59 -9.63
C ARG A 212 5.87 6.05 -9.83
N LYS A 213 5.16 6.36 -8.74
CA LYS A 213 3.73 6.71 -8.76
C LYS A 213 3.48 8.21 -8.69
N MET A 214 4.39 8.93 -8.04
CA MET A 214 4.25 10.36 -7.76
C MET A 214 5.59 11.07 -7.77
N VAL A 215 5.54 12.38 -8.03
CA VAL A 215 6.71 13.25 -7.97
C VAL A 215 6.98 13.58 -6.50
N LEU A 216 7.98 12.92 -5.91
CA LEU A 216 8.39 13.17 -4.53
C LEU A 216 9.10 14.53 -4.39
N PRO A 217 8.84 15.27 -3.30
CA PRO A 217 9.53 16.53 -3.04
C PRO A 217 11.00 16.30 -2.69
N ASP A 218 11.82 17.31 -2.94
CA ASP A 218 13.22 17.29 -2.52
C ASP A 218 13.29 17.16 -0.99
N THR A 219 13.85 16.05 -0.51
CA THR A 219 13.83 15.66 0.92
C THR A 219 15.15 15.02 1.30
N GLU A 220 15.62 15.24 2.53
CA GLU A 220 16.84 14.67 3.08
C GLU A 220 16.57 14.15 4.49
N PHE A 221 16.91 12.89 4.78
CA PHE A 221 16.62 12.27 6.07
C PHE A 221 17.55 11.09 6.37
N PHE A 222 17.60 10.71 7.65
CA PHE A 222 18.27 9.49 8.10
C PHE A 222 17.26 8.42 8.48
N MET A 223 17.54 7.20 8.04
CA MET A 223 16.78 6.00 8.35
C MET A 223 17.66 5.04 9.15
N ASN A 224 17.19 4.66 10.33
CA ASN A 224 17.74 3.57 11.12
C ASN A 224 17.40 2.23 10.47
N LEU A 225 18.39 1.34 10.37
CA LEU A 225 18.20 -0.01 9.83
C LEU A 225 18.06 -1.09 10.91
N GLY A 226 18.32 -0.76 12.17
CA GLY A 226 18.27 -1.70 13.30
C GLY A 226 16.88 -1.84 13.90
N ASP A 227 16.74 -2.86 14.75
CA ASP A 227 15.48 -3.21 15.42
C ASP A 227 15.11 -2.25 16.56
N TRP A 228 16.11 -1.58 17.14
CA TRP A 228 15.95 -0.69 18.30
C TRP A 228 15.97 0.78 17.88
N PRO A 229 15.17 1.65 18.52
CA PRO A 229 15.21 3.10 18.27
C PRO A 229 16.55 3.68 18.74
N LEU A 230 16.98 4.77 18.12
CA LEU A 230 18.33 5.34 18.32
C LEU A 230 18.36 6.60 19.17
N GLU A 231 17.33 7.44 19.12
CA GLU A 231 17.39 8.77 19.71
C GLU A 231 16.63 8.82 21.04
N ASP A 232 17.36 8.84 22.15
CA ASP A 232 16.82 8.88 23.51
C ASP A 232 16.96 10.25 24.18
N ARG A 233 17.60 11.23 23.51
CA ARG A 233 17.79 12.56 24.10
C ARG A 233 16.45 13.26 24.31
N PRO A 234 16.25 13.92 25.47
CA PRO A 234 15.05 14.68 25.72
C PRO A 234 15.02 15.98 24.90
N PHE A 235 13.83 16.51 24.64
CA PHE A 235 13.65 17.89 24.21
C PHE A 235 13.91 18.80 25.43
N SER A 236 15.16 19.22 25.64
CA SER A 236 15.56 20.09 26.73
C SER A 236 16.26 21.35 26.20
N SER A 237 16.09 22.48 26.90
CA SER A 237 16.83 23.72 26.62
C SER A 237 18.28 23.69 27.12
N THR A 238 18.66 22.71 27.93
CA THR A 238 19.98 22.64 28.59
C THR A 238 20.91 21.59 28.02
N GLY A 239 20.47 20.81 27.02
CA GLY A 239 21.25 19.73 26.40
C GLY A 239 21.14 19.76 24.87
N PRO A 240 21.92 18.93 24.17
CA PRO A 240 21.83 18.84 22.72
C PRO A 240 20.48 18.26 22.31
N ALA A 241 19.85 18.89 21.32
CA ALA A 241 18.57 18.45 20.79
C ALA A 241 18.69 17.02 20.20
N PRO A 242 17.59 16.24 20.22
CA PRO A 242 17.54 14.97 19.52
C PRO A 242 17.67 15.17 18.00
N LEU A 243 18.20 14.15 17.31
CA LEU A 243 18.29 14.12 15.86
C LEU A 243 17.00 13.55 15.24
N PRO A 244 16.53 14.08 14.09
CA PRO A 244 15.39 13.53 13.37
C PRO A 244 15.79 12.24 12.65
N ILE A 245 15.65 11.11 13.34
CA ILE A 245 15.95 9.77 12.80
C ILE A 245 14.64 9.02 12.59
N PHE A 246 14.43 8.51 11.37
CA PHE A 246 13.34 7.59 11.08
C PHE A 246 13.69 6.18 11.55
N SER A 247 12.76 5.50 12.22
CA SER A 247 12.98 4.14 12.74
C SER A 247 11.72 3.27 12.58
N TRP A 248 11.92 1.96 12.52
CA TRP A 248 10.83 0.97 12.44
C TRP A 248 10.00 0.86 13.74
N CYS A 249 10.55 1.35 14.85
CA CYS A 249 9.91 1.33 16.15
C CYS A 249 10.33 2.54 16.99
N GLY A 250 9.63 2.74 18.11
CA GLY A 250 9.89 3.82 19.07
C GLY A 250 9.29 3.50 20.43
N SER A 251 9.55 4.36 21.41
CA SER A 251 9.00 4.23 22.76
C SER A 251 8.72 5.60 23.38
N LYS A 252 8.06 5.64 24.55
CA LYS A 252 7.88 6.90 25.31
C LYS A 252 9.21 7.57 25.70
N LYS A 253 10.30 6.80 25.71
CA LYS A 253 11.65 7.28 26.08
C LYS A 253 12.51 7.66 24.87
N THR A 254 12.06 7.39 23.65
CA THR A 254 12.80 7.73 22.42
C THR A 254 12.07 8.80 21.61
N ARG A 255 12.78 9.40 20.64
CA ARG A 255 12.37 10.54 19.81
C ARG A 255 12.51 10.28 18.31
N ASP A 256 12.76 9.03 17.94
CA ASP A 256 12.70 8.57 16.57
C ASP A 256 11.31 8.82 15.96
N ILE A 257 11.30 9.15 14.68
CA ILE A 257 10.10 9.33 13.87
C ILE A 257 9.69 7.93 13.37
N VAL A 258 8.57 7.42 13.85
CA VAL A 258 8.16 6.05 13.49
C VAL A 258 7.48 6.01 12.12
N LEU A 259 7.78 4.96 11.36
CA LEU A 259 7.11 4.63 10.11
C LEU A 259 6.51 3.21 10.17
N PRO A 260 5.61 2.83 9.22
CA PRO A 260 5.14 1.45 9.12
C PRO A 260 6.32 0.47 9.04
N THR A 261 6.18 -0.69 9.69
CA THR A 261 7.25 -1.69 9.76
C THR A 261 7.59 -2.26 8.39
N TYR A 262 8.78 -2.83 8.27
CA TYR A 262 9.23 -3.51 7.04
C TYR A 262 8.30 -4.69 6.67
N ASP A 263 7.72 -5.39 7.65
CA ASP A 263 6.74 -6.47 7.40
C ASP A 263 5.50 -5.97 6.66
N LEU A 264 4.93 -4.82 7.07
CA LEU A 264 3.78 -4.21 6.40
C LEU A 264 4.13 -3.74 5.00
N THR A 265 5.36 -3.23 4.85
CA THR A 265 5.89 -2.79 3.55
C THR A 265 6.02 -3.96 2.59
N GLU A 266 6.69 -5.04 3.00
CA GLU A 266 6.88 -6.24 2.19
C GLU A 266 5.52 -6.86 1.86
N ALA A 267 4.63 -7.01 2.85
CA ALA A 267 3.30 -7.53 2.65
C ALA A 267 2.47 -6.68 1.66
N THR A 268 2.70 -5.37 1.58
CA THR A 268 1.99 -4.48 0.65
C THR A 268 2.56 -4.57 -0.77
N LEU A 269 3.88 -4.51 -0.91
CA LEU A 269 4.56 -4.47 -2.22
C LEU A 269 4.59 -5.83 -2.92
N GLU A 270 4.76 -6.90 -2.14
CA GLU A 270 4.88 -8.27 -2.64
C GLU A 270 3.53 -9.03 -2.66
N MET A 271 2.44 -8.38 -2.25
CA MET A 271 1.11 -8.99 -2.28
C MET A 271 0.78 -9.46 -3.69
N MET A 272 0.40 -10.73 -3.84
CA MET A 272 0.12 -11.34 -5.15
C MET A 272 1.31 -11.21 -6.14
N GLY A 273 2.55 -11.12 -5.66
CA GLY A 273 3.74 -10.92 -6.48
C GLY A 273 4.46 -12.21 -6.92
N ARG A 274 4.10 -13.37 -6.36
CA ARG A 274 4.75 -14.68 -6.59
C ARG A 274 3.80 -15.67 -7.27
#